data_AF-A0AAW6WAS5-F1
#
_entry.id   AF-A0AAW6WAS5-F1
#
_cell.length_a   1.000
_cell.length_b   1.000
_cell.length_c   1.000
_cell.angle_alpha   90.00
_cell.angle_beta   90.00
_cell.angle_gamma   90.00
#
_symmetry.space_group_name_H-M   'P 1'
#
loop_
_entity.id
_entity.type
_entity.pdbx_description
1 polymer ?
#
loop_
_entity_poly.entity_id
_entity_poly.type
_entity_poly.pdbx_seq_one_letter_code
_entity_poly.pdbx_strand_id
1 'polypeptide(L)'
;MIYKILKDIKGLFKVQDKVKFAKQNIPYLAFFYLGNIFSHHVRSYVGGDIIDKIFQGILELNTMIFFPSVHPMDILTGIAIAALIKFIVYTKGKNAKKFRQGREYGSARWVA
;
A
#
# COMPACT_ATOMS: atom_id res chain seq x y z
N MET A 1 22.73 6.04 26.41
CA MET A 1 22.60 6.20 24.94
C MET A 1 21.39 5.43 24.38
N ILE A 2 21.29 4.11 24.62
CA ILE A 2 20.18 3.25 24.15
C ILE A 2 18.79 3.74 24.61
N TYR A 3 18.65 4.17 25.86
CA TYR A 3 17.38 4.70 26.40
C TYR A 3 16.88 5.96 25.68
N LYS A 4 17.80 6.81 25.20
CA LYS A 4 17.46 8.02 24.44
C LYS A 4 16.94 7.63 23.05
N ILE A 5 17.63 6.70 22.38
CA ILE A 5 17.21 6.13 21.09
C ILE A 5 15.82 5.47 21.19
N LEU A 6 15.57 4.67 22.23
CA LEU A 6 14.26 4.05 22.45
C LEU A 6 13.14 5.09 22.69
N LYS A 7 13.46 6.17 23.40
CA LYS A 7 12.51 7.28 23.64
C LYS A 7 12.20 8.03 22.34
N ASP A 8 13.20 8.24 21.49
CA ASP A 8 13.04 8.90 20.20
C ASP A 8 12.24 8.03 19.21
N ILE A 9 12.48 6.72 19.16
CA ILE A 9 11.68 5.77 18.37
C ILE A 9 10.23 5.74 18.85
N LYS A 10 10.00 5.68 20.17
CA LYS A 10 8.63 5.78 20.73
C LYS A 10 7.97 7.12 20.41
N GLY A 11 8.75 8.20 20.36
CA GLY A 11 8.28 9.52 19.96
C GLY A 11 7.87 9.59 18.48
N LEU A 12 8.63 8.92 17.61
CA LEU A 12 8.37 8.86 16.17
C LEU A 12 7.07 8.13 15.82
N PHE A 13 6.74 7.07 16.57
CA PHE A 13 5.48 6.34 16.42
C PHE A 13 4.31 6.94 17.21
N LYS A 14 4.50 8.10 17.88
CA LYS A 14 3.43 8.76 18.63
C LYS A 14 2.41 9.36 17.67
N VAL A 15 1.39 8.57 17.33
CA VAL A 15 0.27 9.00 16.51
C VAL A 15 -0.55 10.04 17.30
N GLN A 16 -0.43 11.32 16.93
CA GLN A 16 -1.18 12.43 17.55
C GLN A 16 -2.69 12.21 17.47
N ASP A 17 -3.20 11.93 16.27
CA ASP A 17 -4.64 11.73 16.01
C ASP A 17 -4.91 10.32 15.48
N LYS A 18 -5.30 9.41 16.37
CA LYS A 18 -5.60 8.01 16.00
C LYS A 18 -6.68 7.91 14.90
N VAL A 19 -7.71 8.75 14.98
CA VAL A 19 -8.83 8.75 14.01
C VAL A 19 -8.37 9.22 12.63
N LYS A 20 -7.58 10.29 12.57
CA LYS A 20 -7.03 10.82 11.32
C LYS A 20 -6.08 9.83 10.67
N PHE A 21 -5.23 9.20 11.47
CA PHE A 21 -4.32 8.15 11.02
C PHE A 21 -5.09 6.95 10.47
N ALA A 22 -6.11 6.46 11.18
CA ALA A 22 -6.94 5.36 10.69
C ALA A 22 -7.58 5.71 9.34
N LYS A 23 -8.25 6.86 9.24
CA LYS A 23 -8.89 7.32 7.99
C LYS A 23 -7.93 7.39 6.81
N GLN A 24 -6.69 7.85 7.02
CA GLN A 24 -5.68 7.91 5.97
C GLN A 24 -5.17 6.54 5.53
N ASN A 25 -5.21 5.52 6.40
CA ASN A 25 -4.70 4.18 6.09
C ASN A 25 -5.77 3.18 5.66
N ILE A 26 -7.06 3.45 5.87
CA ILE A 26 -8.18 2.63 5.36
C ILE A 26 -8.03 2.20 3.88
N PRO A 27 -7.72 3.10 2.92
CA PRO A 27 -7.59 2.67 1.53
C PRO A 27 -6.45 1.66 1.33
N TYR A 28 -5.34 1.81 2.04
CA TYR A 28 -4.21 0.87 1.95
C TYR A 28 -4.53 -0.48 2.60
N LEU A 29 -5.35 -0.49 3.66
CA LEU A 29 -5.87 -1.72 4.27
C LEU A 29 -6.77 -2.50 3.29
N ALA A 30 -7.56 -1.81 2.47
CA ALA A 30 -8.36 -2.47 1.43
C ALA A 30 -7.48 -3.16 0.38
N PHE A 31 -6.42 -2.50 -0.10
CA PHE A 31 -5.47 -3.13 -1.03
C PHE A 31 -4.67 -4.27 -0.39
N PHE A 32 -4.32 -4.16 0.90
CA PHE A 32 -3.73 -5.26 1.66
C PHE A 32 -4.65 -6.48 1.67
N TYR A 33 -5.93 -6.27 1.97
CA TYR A 33 -6.93 -7.35 2.00
C TYR A 33 -7.11 -8.02 0.64
N LEU A 34 -7.25 -7.24 -0.43
CA LEU A 34 -7.34 -7.77 -1.80
C LEU A 34 -6.11 -8.58 -2.19
N GLY A 35 -4.92 -8.04 -1.89
CA GLY A 35 -3.65 -8.72 -2.14
C GLY A 35 -3.51 -10.03 -1.37
N ASN A 36 -3.98 -10.07 -0.13
CA ASN A 36 -3.94 -11.26 0.71
C ASN A 36 -4.84 -12.38 0.17
N ILE A 37 -6.09 -12.06 -0.19
CA ILE A 37 -7.01 -13.06 -0.76
C ILE A 37 -6.50 -13.51 -2.13
N PHE A 38 -5.96 -12.60 -2.95
CA PHE A 38 -5.41 -12.96 -4.26
C PHE A 38 -4.20 -13.89 -4.14
N SER A 39 -3.29 -13.60 -3.21
CA SER A 39 -2.15 -14.48 -2.92
C SER A 39 -2.61 -15.87 -2.46
N HIS A 40 -3.62 -15.93 -1.60
CA HIS A 40 -4.22 -17.19 -1.16
C HIS A 40 -4.79 -17.98 -2.34
N HIS A 41 -5.53 -17.31 -3.22
CA HIS A 41 -6.15 -17.90 -4.39
C HIS A 41 -5.09 -18.43 -5.38
N VAL A 42 -4.06 -17.64 -5.70
CA VAL A 42 -2.93 -18.06 -6.56
C VAL A 42 -2.18 -19.26 -5.96
N ARG A 43 -2.02 -19.30 -4.64
CA ARG A 43 -1.36 -20.41 -3.94
C ARG A 43 -2.17 -21.71 -3.97
N SER A 44 -3.49 -21.63 -4.06
CA SER A 44 -4.36 -22.81 -4.14
C SER A 44 -4.11 -23.66 -5.40
N TYR A 45 -3.50 -23.07 -6.45
CA TYR A 45 -3.13 -23.78 -7.67
C TYR A 45 -1.84 -24.59 -7.49
N VAL A 46 -1.94 -25.88 -7.81
CA VAL A 46 -0.85 -26.86 -7.73
C VAL A 46 -0.37 -27.18 -9.16
N GLY A 47 0.95 -27.16 -9.38
CA GLY A 47 1.57 -27.36 -10.69
C GLY A 47 1.87 -26.05 -11.45
N GLY A 48 2.71 -26.13 -12.48
CA GLY A 48 3.16 -24.99 -13.29
C GLY A 48 4.13 -24.04 -12.58
N ASP A 49 4.65 -23.08 -13.35
CA ASP A 49 5.50 -22.02 -12.82
C ASP A 49 4.65 -20.94 -12.14
N ILE A 50 5.29 -20.02 -11.41
CA ILE A 50 4.59 -18.93 -10.69
C ILE A 50 3.74 -18.09 -11.64
N ILE A 51 4.21 -17.87 -12.88
CA ILE A 51 3.48 -17.11 -13.89
C ILE A 51 2.17 -17.83 -14.25
N ASP A 52 2.22 -19.14 -14.48
CA ASP A 52 1.05 -19.95 -14.84
C ASP A 52 -0.01 -19.90 -13.74
N LYS A 53 0.41 -19.99 -12.47
CA LYS A 53 -0.48 -19.88 -11.31
C LYS A 53 -1.15 -18.52 -11.20
N ILE A 54 -0.41 -17.45 -11.49
CA ILE A 54 -0.96 -16.08 -11.50
C ILE A 54 -1.98 -15.95 -12.62
N PHE A 55 -1.66 -16.44 -13.83
CA PHE A 55 -2.59 -16.43 -14.96
C PHE A 55 -3.86 -17.22 -14.63
N GLN A 56 -3.74 -18.42 -14.06
CA GLN A 56 -4.89 -19.23 -13.65
C GLN A 56 -5.74 -18.49 -12.61
N GLY A 57 -5.11 -17.88 -11.59
CA GLY A 57 -5.83 -17.11 -10.57
C GLY A 57 -6.50 -15.83 -11.11
N ILE A 58 -6.07 -15.29 -12.25
CA ILE A 58 -6.76 -14.19 -12.94
C ILE A 58 -7.94 -14.71 -13.76
N LEU A 59 -7.80 -15.87 -14.41
CA LEU A 59 -8.87 -16.49 -15.19
C LEU A 59 -10.02 -16.97 -14.30
N GLU A 60 -9.71 -17.46 -13.11
CA GLU A 60 -10.67 -18.07 -12.18
C GLU A 60 -11.08 -17.15 -11.01
N LEU A 61 -11.03 -15.82 -11.19
CA LEU A 61 -11.41 -14.84 -10.15
C LEU A 61 -12.82 -15.07 -9.57
N ASN A 62 -13.74 -15.66 -10.34
CA ASN A 62 -15.09 -15.99 -9.89
C ASN A 62 -15.13 -17.06 -8.78
N THR A 63 -14.07 -17.87 -8.66
CA THR A 63 -13.97 -18.95 -7.66
C THR A 63 -13.27 -18.53 -6.37
N MET A 64 -12.86 -17.25 -6.30
CA MET A 64 -12.10 -16.70 -5.18
C MET A 64 -12.92 -16.71 -3.89
N ILE A 65 -12.35 -17.28 -2.84
CA ILE A 65 -12.96 -17.30 -1.51
C ILE A 65 -12.56 -16.00 -0.79
N PHE A 66 -13.54 -15.22 -0.32
CA PHE A 66 -13.31 -13.95 0.38
C PHE A 66 -12.82 -14.10 1.82
N PHE A 67 -12.19 -15.22 2.16
CA PHE A 67 -11.66 -15.46 3.49
C PHE A 67 -10.19 -15.04 3.56
N PRO A 68 -9.79 -14.17 4.51
CA PRO A 68 -8.41 -13.76 4.62
C PRO A 68 -7.51 -14.93 5.05
N SER A 69 -6.36 -15.05 4.40
CA SER A 69 -5.35 -16.07 4.71
C SER A 69 -4.38 -15.55 5.77
N VAL A 70 -4.14 -16.37 6.80
CA VAL A 70 -3.17 -16.12 7.88
C VAL A 70 -1.77 -16.63 7.50
N HIS A 71 -1.57 -17.05 6.25
CA HIS A 71 -0.27 -17.54 5.80
C HIS A 71 0.74 -16.39 5.70
N PRO A 72 1.98 -16.55 6.21
CA PRO A 72 2.98 -15.48 6.22
C PRO A 72 3.25 -14.88 4.82
N MET A 73 3.34 -15.73 3.80
CA MET A 73 3.57 -15.28 2.42
C MET A 73 2.41 -14.42 1.89
N ASP A 74 1.16 -14.78 2.21
CA ASP A 74 -0.01 -14.03 1.74
C ASP A 74 -0.11 -12.66 2.44
N ILE A 75 0.31 -12.59 3.70
CA ILE A 75 0.45 -11.34 4.45
C ILE A 75 1.55 -10.47 3.84
N LEU A 76 2.71 -11.05 3.51
CA LEU A 76 3.82 -10.32 2.87
C LEU A 76 3.40 -9.74 1.51
N THR A 77 2.70 -10.52 0.69
CA THR A 77 2.15 -10.05 -0.59
C THR A 77 1.18 -8.89 -0.39
N GLY A 78 0.26 -9.00 0.57
CA GLY A 78 -0.64 -7.91 0.93
C GLY A 78 0.11 -6.63 1.35
N ILE A 79 1.15 -6.75 2.19
CA ILE A 79 1.97 -5.62 2.63
C ILE A 79 2.69 -4.99 1.43
N ALA A 80 3.27 -5.81 0.55
CA ALA A 80 3.98 -5.35 -0.64
C ALA A 80 3.06 -4.54 -1.56
N ILE A 81 1.86 -5.04 -1.83
CA ILE A 81 0.85 -4.34 -2.65
C ILE A 81 0.44 -3.01 -1.98
N ALA A 82 0.13 -3.01 -0.69
CA ALA A 82 -0.25 -1.80 0.03
C ALA A 82 0.88 -0.75 0.06
N ALA A 83 2.13 -1.19 0.23
CA ALA A 83 3.30 -0.33 0.19
C ALA A 83 3.52 0.27 -1.21
N LEU A 84 3.35 -0.52 -2.27
CA LEU A 84 3.44 -0.07 -3.65
C LEU A 84 2.39 1.00 -3.96
N ILE A 85 1.13 0.77 -3.58
CA ILE A 85 0.05 1.76 -3.77
C ILE A 85 0.35 3.04 -2.98
N LYS A 86 0.80 2.92 -1.73
CA LYS A 86 1.19 4.08 -0.92
C LYS A 86 2.33 4.87 -1.55
N PHE A 87 3.32 4.18 -2.13
CA PHE A 87 4.42 4.80 -2.86
C PHE A 87 3.94 5.56 -4.11
N ILE A 88 3.05 4.96 -4.91
CA ILE A 88 2.47 5.60 -6.10
C ILE A 88 1.67 6.85 -5.70
N VAL A 89 0.81 6.75 -4.68
CA VAL A 89 0.03 7.90 -4.19
C VAL A 89 0.94 8.99 -3.63
N TYR A 90 1.98 8.62 -2.91
CA TYR A 90 2.94 9.57 -2.35
C TYR A 90 3.72 10.32 -3.45
N THR A 91 4.22 9.61 -4.45
CA THR A 91 4.93 10.23 -5.59
C THR A 91 4.01 11.16 -6.38
N LYS A 92 2.78 10.73 -6.68
CA LYS A 92 1.77 11.60 -7.32
C LYS A 92 1.41 12.81 -6.47
N GLY A 93 1.21 12.65 -5.16
CA GLY A 93 0.89 13.76 -4.24
C GLY A 93 2.02 14.79 -4.12
N LYS A 94 3.29 14.35 -4.13
CA LYS A 94 4.47 15.24 -4.13
C LYS A 94 4.57 16.04 -5.44
N ASN A 95 4.25 15.40 -6.56
CA ASN A 95 4.29 16.02 -7.89
C ASN A 95 3.06 16.91 -8.19
N ALA A 96 1.91 16.66 -7.57
CA ALA A 96 0.70 17.47 -7.72
C ALA A 96 0.88 18.92 -7.25
N LYS A 97 1.80 19.20 -6.32
CA LYS A 97 2.13 20.57 -5.92
C LYS A 97 2.87 21.37 -7.01
N LYS A 98 3.56 20.69 -7.93
CA LYS A 98 4.25 21.32 -9.08
C LYS A 98 3.31 21.54 -10.28
N PHE A 99 2.27 20.73 -10.42
CA PHE A 99 1.26 20.86 -11.48
C PHE A 99 -0.10 21.23 -10.89
N ARG A 100 -0.29 22.48 -10.50
CA ARG A 100 -1.63 23.02 -10.28
C ARG A 100 -2.24 23.34 -11.64
N GLN A 101 -3.04 22.42 -12.18
CA GLN A 101 -3.84 22.71 -13.38
C GLN A 101 -4.72 23.94 -13.11
N GLY A 102 -4.60 24.97 -13.95
CA GLY A 102 -5.32 26.25 -13.81
C GLY A 102 -4.53 27.40 -13.17
N ARG A 103 -3.25 27.24 -12.83
CA ARG A 103 -2.36 28.37 -12.50
C ARG A 103 -1.49 28.68 -13.71
N GLU A 104 -1.64 29.87 -14.29
CA GLU A 104 -0.77 30.36 -15.35
C GLU A 104 0.70 30.25 -14.94
N TYR A 105 1.53 29.84 -15.90
CA TYR A 105 2.96 29.59 -15.76
C TYR A 105 3.74 30.78 -15.14
N GLY A 106 3.18 32.00 -15.23
CA GLY A 106 3.76 33.26 -14.76
C GLY A 106 3.51 33.65 -13.29
N SER A 107 2.82 32.85 -12.49
CA SER A 107 2.60 33.17 -11.06
C SER A 107 3.82 32.93 -10.14
N ALA A 108 4.94 32.46 -10.71
CA ALA A 108 6.22 32.34 -10.02
C ALA A 108 6.79 33.74 -9.79
N ARG A 109 6.63 34.29 -8.58
CA ARG A 109 7.34 35.50 -8.16
C ARG A 109 8.77 35.14 -7.80
N TRP A 110 9.70 35.54 -8.65
CA TRP A 110 11.11 35.61 -8.30
C TRP A 110 11.30 36.89 -7.48
N VAL A 111 11.67 36.75 -6.21
CA VAL A 111 12.25 37.85 -5.44
C VAL A 111 13.71 37.91 -5.88
N ALA A 112 14.13 39.08 -6.37
CA ALA A 112 15.52 39.37 -6.71
C ALA A 112 16.40 39.35 -5.45
#